data_AF-A0ABD0MCR6-F1
#
_entry.id   AF-A0ABD0MCR6-F1
#
_cell.length_a   1.000
_cell.length_b   1.000
_cell.length_c   1.000
_cell.angle_alpha   90.00
_cell.angle_beta   90.00
_cell.angle_gamma   90.00
#
_symmetry.space_group_name_H-M   'P 1'
#
loop_
_entity.id
_entity.type
_entity.pdbx_description
1 polymer ?
#
loop_
_entity_poly.entity_id
_entity_poly.type
_entity_poly.pdbx_seq_one_letter_code
_entity_poly.pdbx_strand_id
1 'polypeptide(L)'
;MKAFEKLVLAYLKDITGSLLDPFQFAYRANRSVDDAVIMHYILQHLDRTGNYARILFVDFSSAFNTIMPDLLSDKPPSVSGLPAS
;
A
#
# COMPACT_ATOMS: atom_id res chain seq x y z
N MET A 1 24.80 1.12 -8.33
CA MET A 1 24.28 -0.25 -8.54
C MET A 1 22.77 -0.26 -8.83
N LYS A 2 22.29 0.52 -9.81
CA LYS A 2 20.84 0.67 -10.07
C LYS A 2 20.20 -0.56 -10.73
N ALA A 3 20.98 -1.37 -11.44
CA ALA A 3 20.49 -2.62 -12.02
C ALA A 3 20.11 -3.65 -10.94
N PHE A 4 20.92 -3.76 -9.88
CA PHE A 4 20.64 -4.67 -8.76
C PHE A 4 19.41 -4.24 -7.97
N GLU A 5 19.26 -2.94 -7.67
CA GLU A 5 18.04 -2.41 -7.05
C GLU A 5 16.77 -2.77 -7.85
N LYS A 6 16.81 -2.65 -9.19
CA LYS A 6 15.69 -3.03 -10.06
C LYS A 6 15.38 -4.53 -10.00
N LEU A 7 16.41 -5.37 -9.96
CA LEU A 7 16.26 -6.82 -9.83
C LEU A 7 15.59 -7.20 -8.50
N VAL A 8 16.09 -6.65 -7.39
CA VAL A 8 15.53 -6.87 -6.05
C VAL A 8 14.09 -6.35 -5.98
N LEU A 9 13.81 -5.16 -6.52
CA LEU A 9 12.47 -4.60 -6.56
C LEU A 9 11.47 -5.50 -7.31
N ALA A 10 11.88 -6.09 -8.44
CA ALA A 10 11.03 -7.00 -9.21
C ALA A 10 10.65 -8.23 -8.38
N TYR A 11 11.63 -8.84 -7.71
CA TYR A 11 11.41 -9.97 -6.80
C TYR A 11 10.49 -9.59 -5.64
N LEU A 12 10.73 -8.45 -4.99
CA LEU A 12 9.89 -7.98 -3.89
C LEU A 12 8.43 -7.74 -4.31
N LYS A 13 8.20 -7.18 -5.51
CA LYS A 13 6.85 -6.96 -6.04
C LYS A 13 6.09 -8.27 -6.27
N ASP A 14 6.78 -9.31 -6.74
CA ASP A 14 6.19 -10.62 -6.98
C ASP A 14 5.69 -11.26 -5.67
N ILE A 15 6.56 -11.30 -4.66
CA ILE A 15 6.24 -11.96 -3.37
C ILE A 15 5.29 -11.13 -2.48
N THR A 16 5.20 -9.81 -2.68
CA THR A 16 4.34 -8.92 -1.87
C THR A 16 3.05 -8.52 -2.56
N GLY A 17 2.92 -8.73 -3.87
CA GLY A 17 1.81 -8.20 -4.66
C GLY A 17 0.42 -8.61 -4.15
N SER A 18 0.27 -9.86 -3.72
CA SER A 18 -0.98 -10.41 -3.14
C SER A 18 -1.28 -9.92 -1.72
N LEU A 19 -0.28 -9.34 -1.05
CA LEU A 19 -0.33 -8.92 0.34
C LEU A 19 -0.60 -7.42 0.50
N LEU A 20 -0.59 -6.69 -0.61
CA LEU A 20 -0.85 -5.26 -0.61
C LEU A 20 -2.29 -4.98 -0.20
N ASP A 21 -2.46 -3.97 0.66
CA ASP A 21 -3.77 -3.49 1.05
C ASP A 21 -4.58 -3.08 -0.21
N PRO A 22 -5.86 -3.49 -0.35
CA PRO A 22 -6.69 -3.12 -1.49
C PRO A 22 -6.82 -1.60 -1.69
N PHE A 23 -6.73 -0.81 -0.61
CA PHE A 23 -6.77 0.65 -0.58
C PHE A 23 -5.38 1.31 -0.52
N GLN A 24 -4.30 0.55 -0.73
CA GLN A 24 -3.01 1.14 -1.06
C GLN A 24 -2.99 1.49 -2.55
N PHE A 25 -2.89 2.77 -2.89
CA PHE A 25 -2.86 3.27 -4.27
C PHE A 25 -1.47 3.71 -4.71
N ALA A 26 -0.69 4.30 -3.80
CA ALA A 26 0.68 4.74 -4.09
C ALA A 26 1.62 3.56 -4.35
N TYR A 27 2.60 3.79 -5.22
CA TYR A 27 3.69 2.85 -5.55
C TYR A 27 3.26 1.48 -6.11
N ARG A 28 2.05 1.39 -6.67
CA ARG A 28 1.53 0.19 -7.35
C ARG A 28 1.46 0.37 -8.86
N ALA A 29 1.64 -0.72 -9.59
CA ALA A 29 1.36 -0.72 -11.02
C ALA A 29 -0.16 -0.57 -11.25
N ASN A 30 -0.54 0.13 -12.32
CA ASN A 30 -1.93 0.34 -12.72
C ASN A 30 -2.81 1.01 -11.65
N ARG A 31 -2.22 1.88 -10.81
CA ARG A 31 -2.94 2.74 -9.88
C ARG A 31 -2.52 4.20 -10.09
N SER A 32 -3.49 5.11 -10.07
CA SER A 32 -3.28 6.55 -10.16
C SER A 32 -3.78 7.27 -8.89
N VAL A 33 -3.58 8.58 -8.85
CA VAL A 33 -4.18 9.43 -7.81
C VAL A 33 -5.71 9.43 -7.90
N ASP A 34 -6.28 9.23 -9.10
CA ASP A 34 -7.73 9.17 -9.31
C ASP A 34 -8.35 7.95 -8.61
N ASP A 35 -7.64 6.83 -8.54
CA ASP A 35 -8.05 5.68 -7.72
C ASP A 35 -8.06 6.04 -6.21
N ALA A 36 -7.23 7.00 -5.80
CA ALA A 36 -7.04 7.42 -4.42
C ALA A 36 -7.91 8.60 -3.99
N VAL A 37 -8.54 9.34 -4.91
CA VAL A 37 -9.38 10.50 -4.60
C VAL A 37 -10.53 10.04 -3.71
N ILE A 38 -10.43 10.39 -2.42
CA ILE A 38 -11.45 10.37 -1.34
C ILE A 38 -12.55 9.35 -1.67
N MET A 39 -12.17 8.08 -1.62
CA MET A 39 -12.99 6.88 -1.73
C MET A 39 -14.33 7.13 -2.40
N HIS A 40 -14.51 6.79 -3.68
CA HIS A 40 -15.81 6.84 -4.38
C HIS A 40 -17.03 6.55 -3.48
N TYR A 41 -16.90 5.59 -2.56
CA TYR A 41 -17.87 5.27 -1.51
C TYR A 41 -18.21 6.39 -0.50
N ILE A 42 -17.24 7.17 -0.03
CA ILE A 42 -17.47 8.34 0.85
C ILE A 42 -18.26 9.40 0.10
N LEU A 43 -17.91 9.72 -1.16
CA LEU A 43 -18.67 10.67 -1.97
C LEU A 43 -20.09 10.16 -2.20
N GLN A 44 -20.24 8.90 -2.63
CA GLN A 44 -21.54 8.24 -2.78
C GLN A 44 -22.35 8.22 -1.47
N HIS A 45 -21.69 8.09 -0.32
CA HIS A 45 -22.33 8.15 0.99
C HIS A 45 -22.85 9.56 1.31
N LEU A 46 -22.09 10.60 0.95
CA LEU A 46 -22.43 12.00 1.17
C LEU A 46 -23.52 12.53 0.23
N ASP A 47 -23.78 11.86 -0.90
CA ASP A 47 -24.87 12.23 -1.81
C ASP A 47 -26.28 12.08 -1.20
N ARG A 48 -26.40 11.40 -0.06
CA ARG A 48 -27.68 11.24 0.65
C ARG A 48 -27.87 12.33 1.70
N THR A 49 -29.06 12.91 1.74
CA THR A 49 -29.41 13.96 2.71
C THR A 49 -29.28 13.45 4.15
N GLY A 50 -28.62 14.22 5.01
CA GLY A 50 -28.43 13.89 6.43
C GLY A 50 -27.21 13.02 6.73
N ASN A 51 -26.48 12.54 5.71
CA ASN A 51 -25.22 11.84 5.90
C ASN A 51 -24.04 12.81 6.06
N TYR A 52 -23.03 12.40 6.81
CA TYR A 52 -21.77 13.13 6.97
C TYR A 52 -20.62 12.14 7.13
N ALA A 53 -19.41 12.57 6.77
CA ALA A 53 -18.19 11.79 6.93
C ALA A 53 -17.19 12.61 7.75
N ARG A 54 -16.41 11.92 8.59
CA ARG A 54 -15.26 12.51 9.29
C ARG A 54 -14.00 11.87 8.73
N ILE A 55 -13.10 12.69 8.23
CA ILE A 55 -11.84 12.25 7.62
C ILE A 55 -10.71 12.64 8.56
N LEU A 56 -9.91 11.66 8.96
CA LEU A 56 -8.66 11.88 9.68
C LEU A 56 -7.52 11.89 8.67
N PHE A 57 -6.78 13.00 8.60
CA PHE A 57 -5.55 13.09 7.82
C PHE A 57 -4.37 12.73 8.72
N VAL A 58 -3.68 11.65 8.38
CA VAL A 58 -2.45 11.21 9.04
C VAL A 58 -1.34 11.20 8.00
N ASP A 59 -0.20 11.77 8.37
CA ASP A 59 1.01 11.74 7.55
C ASP A 59 2.22 11.45 8.42
N PHE A 60 3.25 10.85 7.83
CA PHE A 60 4.50 10.53 8.51
C PHE A 60 5.55 11.62 8.21
N SER A 61 6.06 12.26 9.26
CA SER A 61 7.23 13.13 9.12
C SER A 61 8.43 12.30 8.65
N SER A 62 8.90 12.54 7.43
CA SER A 62 10.12 11.92 6.90
C SER A 62 10.07 10.38 6.84
N ALA A 63 8.97 9.83 6.31
CA ALA A 63 8.64 8.39 6.36
C ALA A 63 9.80 7.43 6.04
N PHE A 64 10.60 7.70 5.01
CA PHE A 64 11.70 6.82 4.60
C PHE A 64 12.93 6.93 5.50
N ASN A 65 13.16 8.10 6.11
CA ASN A 65 14.32 8.32 6.98
C ASN A 65 14.07 7.82 8.41
N THR A 66 12.82 7.52 8.76
CA THR A 66 12.41 7.05 10.09
C THR A 66 12.11 5.55 10.14
N ILE A 67 12.29 4.83 9.02
CA ILE A 67 12.14 3.37 8.98
C ILE A 67 13.20 2.73 9.87
N MET A 68 12.77 1.91 10.83
CA MET A 68 13.67 1.11 11.66
C MET A 68 14.05 -0.19 10.90
N PRO A 69 15.34 -0.39 10.56
CA PRO A 69 15.76 -1.54 9.75
C PRO A 69 15.44 -2.90 10.38
N ASP A 70 15.54 -3.01 11.70
CA ASP A 70 15.27 -4.26 12.42
C ASP A 70 13.81 -4.69 12.26
N LEU A 71 12.88 -3.73 12.41
CA LEU A 71 11.44 -3.98 12.19
C LEU A 71 11.10 -4.27 10.73
N LEU A 72 11.85 -3.70 9.78
CA LEU A 72 11.64 -3.98 8.36
C LEU A 72 12.14 -5.39 7.99
N SER A 73 13.27 -5.81 8.57
CA SER A 73 13.88 -7.12 8.32
C SER A 73 13.01 -8.26 8.81
N ASP A 74 12.33 -8.04 9.94
CA ASP A 74 11.41 -9.00 10.55
C ASP A 74 10.02 -9.01 9.91
N LYS A 75 9.72 -8.12 8.96
CA LYS A 75 8.41 -8.10 8.29
C LYS A 75 8.40 -9.18 7.21
N PRO A 76 7.74 -10.34 7.43
CA PRO A 76 7.70 -11.37 6.40
C PRO A 76 6.94 -10.84 5.19
N PRO A 77 7.34 -11.16 3.95
CA PRO A 77 6.37 -11.25 2.88
C PRO A 77 5.45 -12.39 3.32
N SER A 78 4.27 -12.10 3.89
CA SER A 78 3.37 -13.12 4.44
C SER A 78 3.14 -14.27 3.45
N VAL A 79 3.90 -15.36 3.63
CA VAL A 79 3.85 -16.56 2.79
C VAL A 79 2.69 -17.42 3.29
N SER A 80 1.52 -17.28 2.66
CA SER A 80 0.48 -18.31 2.67
C SER A 80 0.26 -18.81 1.25
N GLY A 81 1.18 -19.66 0.78
CA GLY A 81 1.07 -20.23 -0.57
C GLY A 81 2.29 -21.00 -1.05
N LEU A 82 2.85 -21.89 -0.23
CA LEU A 82 3.64 -23.00 -0.77
C LEU A 82 2.70 -24.23 -0.79
N PRO A 83 2.55 -24.94 -1.93
CA PRO A 83 1.98 -26.27 -1.88
C PRO A 83 2.99 -27.14 -1.11
N ALA A 84 2.50 -27.82 -0.08
CA ALA A 84 3.23 -28.95 0.48
C ALA A 84 3.44 -29.98 -0.64
N SER A 85 4.64 -30.57 -0.61
CA SER A 85 5.20 -31.64 -1.44
C SER A 85 4.21 -32.52 -2.20
#